data_AF-A0A0L8I703-F1
#
_entry.id   AF-A0A0L8I703-F1
#
_cell.length_a   1.000
_cell.length_b   1.000
_cell.length_c   1.000
_cell.angle_alpha   90.00
_cell.angle_beta   90.00
_cell.angle_gamma   90.00
#
_symmetry.space_group_name_H-M   'P 1'
#
loop_
_entity.id
_entity.type
_entity.pdbx_description
1 polymer ?
#
loop_
_entity_poly.entity_id
_entity_poly.type
_entity_poly.pdbx_seq_one_letter_code
_entity_poly.pdbx_strand_id
1 'polypeptide(L)' 'VVGSLVNNGHDLTFEVDQTSQWGVNISMGPLSYTYRAANLKVHFGSKDERGSEHTIADRAFVAECSEWNGTQSYFRE' A
#
# COMPACT_ATOMS: atom_id res chain seq x y z
N VAL A 1 -11.84 -6.88 4.53
CA VAL A 1 -10.50 -6.48 5.02
C VAL A 1 -10.72 -5.47 6.12
N VAL A 2 -10.11 -5.68 7.29
CA VAL A 2 -10.22 -4.78 8.45
C VAL A 2 -8.80 -4.41 8.90
N GLY A 3 -8.67 -3.29 9.59
CA GLY A 3 -7.39 -2.73 9.96
C GLY A 3 -7.53 -1.42 10.72
N SER A 4 -6.39 -0.84 11.08
CA SER A 4 -6.33 0.44 11.81
C SER A 4 -5.70 1.51 10.94
N LEU A 5 -6.25 2.72 10.94
CA LEU A 5 -5.62 3.88 10.32
C LEU A 5 -4.75 4.58 11.37
N VAL A 6 -3.45 4.66 11.10
CA VAL A 6 -2.43 5.18 12.00
C VAL A 6 -1.77 6.41 11.37
N ASN A 7 -1.74 7.50 12.12
CA ASN A 7 -0.87 8.64 11.82
C ASN A 7 0.45 8.42 12.55
N ASN A 8 1.54 8.20 11.81
CA ASN A 8 2.86 7.92 12.37
C ASN A 8 3.75 9.18 12.49
N GLY A 9 3.20 10.37 12.23
CA GLY A 9 3.93 11.63 12.22
C GLY A 9 4.56 12.01 10.88
N HIS A 10 4.52 11.12 9.89
CA HIS A 10 5.05 11.34 8.54
C HIS A 10 4.00 11.08 7.45
N ASP A 11 3.20 10.03 7.61
CA ASP A 11 2.17 9.61 6.66
C ASP A 11 0.93 9.05 7.39
N LEU A 12 -0.10 8.79 6.60
CA LEU A 12 -1.25 7.99 7.02
C LEU A 12 -1.05 6.55 6.54
N THR A 13 -0.83 5.64 7.47
CA THR A 13 -0.69 4.21 7.20
C THR A 13 -1.96 3.48 7.64
N PHE A 14 -2.59 2.74 6.73
CA PHE A 14 -3.59 1.73 7.06
C PHE A 14 -2.91 0.39 7.30
N GLU A 15 -2.95 -0.10 8.53
CA GLU A 15 -2.39 -1.40 8.93
C GLU A 15 -3.47 -2.48 8.84
N VAL A 16 -3.26 -3.48 7.97
CA VAL A 16 -4.21 -4.57 7.77
C VAL A 16 -4.06 -5.60 8.88
N ASP A 17 -5.18 -5.99 9.48
CA ASP A 17 -5.22 -7.11 10.42
C ASP A 17 -4.85 -8.42 9.70
N GLN A 18 -3.65 -8.92 10.01
CA GLN A 18 -3.10 -10.15 9.42
C GLN A 18 -3.79 -11.41 9.96
N THR A 19 -4.46 -11.33 11.11
CA THR A 19 -5.17 -12.46 11.72
C THR A 19 -6.54 -12.71 11.10
N SER A 20 -7.10 -11.68 10.43
CA SER A 20 -8.36 -11.80 9.70
C SER A 20 -8.26 -12.84 8.58
N GLN A 21 -9.31 -13.64 8.42
CA GLN A 21 -9.47 -14.54 7.27
C GLN A 21 -9.63 -13.79 5.94
N TRP A 22 -9.95 -12.50 5.98
CA TRP A 22 -10.20 -11.65 4.81
C TRP A 22 -9.03 -10.69 4.57
N GLY A 23 -8.17 -11.01 3.60
CA GLY A 23 -7.02 -10.20 3.19
C GLY A 23 -7.06 -9.79 1.71
N VAL A 24 -6.10 -8.97 1.30
CA VAL A 24 -5.85 -8.64 -0.11
C VAL A 24 -4.57 -9.34 -0.55
N ASN A 25 -4.68 -10.14 -1.60
CA ASN A 25 -3.55 -10.84 -2.21
C ASN A 25 -3.18 -10.20 -3.54
N ILE A 26 -1.88 -9.98 -3.74
CA ILE A 26 -1.29 -9.41 -4.94
C ILE A 26 -0.41 -10.49 -5.57
N SER A 27 -0.63 -10.78 -6.85
CA SER A 27 0.06 -11.84 -7.57
C SER A 27 0.22 -11.48 -9.05
N MET A 28 0.95 -12.33 -9.78
CA MET A 28 1.22 -12.17 -11.22
C MET A 28 2.13 -10.98 -11.56
N GLY A 29 2.22 -10.65 -12.85
CA GLY A 29 3.09 -9.59 -13.37
C GLY A 29 4.57 -9.90 -13.10
N PRO A 30 5.36 -8.95 -12.57
CA PRO A 30 6.77 -9.19 -12.25
C PRO A 30 6.99 -9.98 -10.94
N LEU A 31 5.92 -10.41 -10.23
CA LEU A 31 6.03 -11.07 -8.93
C LEU A 31 6.17 -12.59 -9.06
N SER A 32 7.18 -13.17 -8.39
CA SER A 32 7.42 -14.62 -8.37
C SER A 32 6.48 -15.42 -7.45
N TYR A 33 5.77 -14.74 -6.55
CA TYR A 33 4.89 -15.34 -5.54
C TYR A 33 3.64 -14.49 -5.32
N THR A 34 2.70 -15.01 -4.55
CA THR A 34 1.59 -14.21 -4.02
C THR A 34 1.99 -13.57 -2.71
N TYR A 35 1.73 -12.26 -2.60
CA TYR A 35 1.97 -11.47 -1.41
C TYR A 35 0.64 -11.04 -0.82
N ARG A 36 0.54 -11.12 0.50
CA ARG A 36 -0.59 -10.55 1.23
C ARG A 36 -0.21 -9.15 1.68
N ALA A 37 -1.01 -8.16 1.29
CA ALA A 37 -0.78 -6.76 1.66
C ALA A 37 -0.85 -6.61 3.20
N ALA A 38 0.20 -6.04 3.79
CA ALA A 38 0.26 -5.83 5.24
C ALA A 38 -0.15 -4.42 5.65
N ASN A 39 0.19 -3.45 4.82
CA ASN A 39 -0.17 -2.05 5.05
C ASN A 39 -0.32 -1.30 3.74
N LEU A 40 -0.96 -0.15 3.83
CA LEU A 40 -1.15 0.79 2.74
C LEU A 40 -0.83 2.18 3.24
N LYS A 41 0.08 2.88 2.58
CA LYS A 41 0.47 4.24 2.92
C LYS A 41 -0.13 5.22 1.94
N VAL A 42 -0.58 6.35 2.46
CA VAL A 42 -1.07 7.46 1.64
C VAL A 42 -0.13 8.64 1.84
N HIS A 43 0.51 9.05 0.74
CA HIS A 43 1.25 10.30 0.67
C HIS A 43 0.46 11.31 -0.16
N PHE A 44 0.32 12.54 0.33
CA PHE A 44 -0.48 13.56 -0.33
C PHE A 44 0.12 14.95 -0.13
N GLY A 45 -0.11 15.82 -1.11
CA GLY A 45 0.37 17.19 -1.08
C GLY A 45 -0.64 18.15 -0.47
N SER A 46 -0.18 19.36 -0.16
CA SER A 46 -1.03 20.46 0.28
C SER A 46 -1.75 21.19 -0.86
N LYS A 47 -1.47 20.83 -2.12
CA LYS A 47 -2.07 21.39 -3.33
C LYS A 47 -2.15 20.34 -4.42
N ASP A 48 -3.04 20.53 -5.38
CA ASP A 48 -3.34 19.54 -6.41
C ASP A 48 -2.18 19.28 -7.39
N GLU A 49 -1.21 20.19 -7.50
CA GLU A 49 -0.06 20.03 -8.40
C GLU A 49 1.10 19.22 -7.78
N ARG A 50 0.93 18.69 -6.56
CA ARG A 50 1.97 17.94 -5.83
C ARG A 50 1.38 16.90 -4.90
N GLY A 51 2.16 15.88 -4.56
CA GLY A 51 1.82 14.94 -3.50
C GLY A 51 2.24 13.51 -3.77
N SER A 52 2.13 13.04 -5.02
CA SER A 52 2.69 11.75 -5.39
C SER A 52 4.22 11.75 -5.26
N GLU A 53 4.78 10.59 -4.92
CA GLU A 53 6.24 10.40 -4.87
C GLU A 53 6.77 10.13 -6.28
N HIS A 54 6.06 9.30 -7.04
CA HIS A 54 6.32 9.04 -8.45
C HIS A 54 5.67 10.12 -9.34
N THR A 55 6.32 10.38 -10.48
CA THR A 55 5.84 11.32 -11.50
C THR A 55 5.78 10.64 -12.86
N ILE A 56 4.86 11.10 -13.72
CA ILE A 56 4.80 10.67 -15.12
C ILE A 56 5.11 11.88 -15.98
N ALA A 57 6.18 11.81 -16.77
CA ALA A 57 6.67 12.93 -17.59
C ALA A 57 6.80 14.23 -16.76
N ASP A 58 7.48 14.13 -15.62
CA ASP A 58 7.72 15.22 -14.65
C ASP A 58 6.46 15.87 -14.05
N ARG A 59 5.29 15.26 -14.26
CA ARG A 59 4.04 15.67 -13.63
C ARG A 59 3.75 14.82 -12.39
N ALA A 60 3.59 15.50 -11.26
CA ALA A 60 3.10 14.92 -10.02
C ALA A 60 1.55 14.89 -9.99
N PHE A 61 1.02 13.97 -9.19
CA PHE A 61 -0.40 13.87 -8.87
C PHE A 61 -0.63 14.34 -7.42
N VAL A 62 -1.91 14.56 -7.07
CA VAL A 62 -2.33 15.09 -5.76
C VAL A 62 -1.91 14.19 -4.60
N ALA A 63 -1.89 12.88 -4.84
CA ALA A 63 -1.56 11.88 -3.85
C ALA A 63 -1.05 10.60 -4.53
N GLU A 64 -0.35 9.79 -3.76
CA GLU A 64 0.03 8.43 -4.10
C GLU A 64 -0.36 7.50 -2.96
N CYS A 65 -0.83 6.32 -3.36
CA CYS A 65 -1.17 5.25 -2.46
C CYS A 65 -0.19 4.10 -2.74
N SER A 66 0.68 3.81 -1.78
CA SER A 66 1.75 2.82 -1.94
C SER A 66 1.61 1.71 -0.91
N GLU A 67 1.85 0.48 -1.36
CA GLU A 67 2.04 -0.65 -0.45
C GLU A 67 3.49 -0.65 0.01
N TRP A 68 3.73 -0.77 1.31
CA TRP A 68 5.09 -0.71 1.87
C TRP A 68 5.61 -2.07 2.31
N ASN A 69 4.74 -3.00 2.75
CA ASN A 69 5.13 -4.35 3.16
C ASN A 69 4.10 -5.40 2.76
N GLY A 70 4.60 -6.47 2.11
CA GLY A 70 3.81 -7.63 1.72
C GLY A 70 4.43 -8.88 2.31
N THR A 71 3.62 -9.72 2.96
CA THR A 71 4.12 -11.02 3.46
C THR A 71 3.98 -12.06 2.35
N GLN A 72 5.09 -12.67 1.95
CA GLN A 72 5.09 -13.78 1.00
C GLN A 72 4.22 -14.91 1.57
N SER A 73 3.18 -15.26 0.83
CA SER A 73 2.31 -16.37 1.19
C SER A 73 2.73 -17.59 0.39
N TYR A 74 3.23 -18.62 1.08
CA TYR A 74 3.39 -19.95 0.49
C TYR A 74 2.02 -20.61 0.50
N PHE A 75 1.44 -20.86 -0.68
CA PHE A 75 0.22 -21.65 -0.76
C PHE A 75 0.51 -23.05 -0.20
N ARG A 76 -0.15 -23.43 0.89
CA ARG A 76 -0.32 -24.86 1.20
C ARG A 76 -1.52 -25.33 0.40
N GLU A 77 -1.31 -26.38 -0.38
CA GLU A 77 -2.36 -27.18 -1.02
C GLU A 77 -3.35 -27.72 0.01
#